data_AF-A0A8T4EFF1-F1
#
_entry.id   AF-A0A8T4EFF1-F1
#
_cell.length_a   1.000
_cell.length_b   1.000
_cell.length_c   1.000
_cell.angle_alpha   90.00
_cell.angle_beta   90.00
_cell.angle_gamma   90.00
#
_symmetry.space_group_name_H-M   'P 1'
#
loop_
_entity.id
_entity.type
_entity.pdbx_description
1 polymer ?
#
loop_
_entity_poly.entity_id
_entity_poly.type
_entity_poly.pdbx_seq_one_letter_code
_entity_poly.pdbx_strand_id
1 'polypeptide(L)'
;MNVKRIRRRNLIVAVMLSLFLINVIMTIDTRYSSDVYKSQRLEEREANPSVAVSYVDHAPIDVTQDADFEKEDWVGEGTVISPYILSGFRFNTTGIGISIRKTSAYFKISHCLFIGSTSTTGILLDSLQNAVLTGNSFQQIHYAMICVRTENILINESIISNCTIALSLEKASEFNITFSDFSSTNTAIYAKQADKLLIGSCMFKM
;
A
#
# COMPACT_ATOMS: atom_id res chain seq x y z
N MET A 1 -32.22 29.11 -50.30
CA MET A 1 -31.58 29.45 -49.00
C MET A 1 -31.46 28.25 -48.01
N ASN A 2 -31.56 26.98 -48.45
CA ASN A 2 -31.62 25.82 -47.54
C ASN A 2 -30.30 25.01 -47.40
N VAL A 3 -29.40 25.08 -48.39
CA VAL A 3 -28.22 24.19 -48.46
C VAL A 3 -27.19 24.49 -47.34
N LYS A 4 -26.96 25.76 -47.01
CA LYS A 4 -26.03 26.16 -45.91
C LYS A 4 -26.51 25.68 -44.53
N ARG A 5 -27.83 25.66 -44.29
CA ARG A 5 -28.41 25.21 -43.02
C ARG A 5 -28.26 23.69 -42.84
N ILE A 6 -28.44 22.93 -43.92
CA ILE A 6 -28.28 21.47 -43.92
C ILE A 6 -26.81 21.09 -43.67
N ARG A 7 -25.84 21.76 -44.32
CA ARG A 7 -24.41 21.49 -44.09
C ARG A 7 -23.96 21.72 -42.64
N ARG A 8 -24.48 22.77 -41.97
CA ARG A 8 -24.17 23.03 -40.55
C ARG A 8 -24.73 21.99 -39.60
N ARG A 9 -25.97 21.51 -39.82
CA ARG A 9 -26.57 20.45 -38.98
C ARG A 9 -25.79 19.15 -39.11
N ASN A 10 -25.40 18.77 -40.33
CA ASN A 10 -24.63 17.55 -40.57
C ASN A 10 -23.24 17.61 -39.93
N LEU A 11 -22.59 18.78 -39.93
CA LEU A 11 -21.28 18.95 -39.28
C LEU A 11 -21.36 18.76 -37.77
N ILE A 12 -22.37 19.34 -37.10
CA ILE A 12 -22.53 19.21 -35.64
C ILE A 12 -22.78 17.75 -35.25
N VAL A 13 -23.63 17.04 -36.00
CA VAL A 13 -23.91 15.62 -35.76
C VAL A 13 -22.65 14.77 -35.95
N ALA A 14 -21.84 15.05 -36.99
CA ALA A 14 -20.59 14.34 -37.21
C ALA A 14 -19.58 14.55 -36.06
N VAL A 15 -19.45 15.79 -35.55
CA VAL A 15 -18.57 16.09 -34.41
C VAL A 15 -19.06 15.37 -33.14
N MET A 16 -20.35 15.40 -32.84
CA MET A 16 -20.89 14.70 -31.67
C MET A 16 -20.67 13.18 -31.74
N LEU A 17 -20.87 12.58 -32.92
CA LEU A 17 -20.59 11.15 -33.14
C LEU A 17 -19.10 10.83 -32.96
N SER A 18 -18.19 11.69 -33.44
CA SER A 18 -16.75 11.48 -33.24
C SER A 18 -16.34 11.54 -31.76
N LEU A 19 -16.89 12.49 -30.99
CA LEU A 19 -16.61 12.59 -29.56
C LEU A 19 -17.17 11.40 -28.78
N PHE A 20 -18.34 10.89 -29.17
CA PHE A 20 -18.89 9.67 -28.59
C PHE A 20 -17.99 8.46 -28.87
N LEU A 21 -17.52 8.29 -30.11
CA LEU A 21 -16.63 7.20 -30.49
C LEU A 21 -15.30 7.24 -29.73
N ILE A 22 -14.69 8.43 -29.54
CA ILE A 22 -13.46 8.59 -28.76
C ILE A 22 -13.66 8.13 -27.31
N ASN A 23 -14.78 8.50 -26.68
CA ASN A 23 -15.08 8.05 -25.32
C ASN A 23 -15.25 6.53 -25.24
N VAL A 24 -15.91 5.91 -26.22
CA VAL A 24 -16.07 4.44 -26.27
C VAL A 24 -14.71 3.75 -26.40
N ILE A 25 -13.82 4.22 -27.28
CA ILE A 25 -12.48 3.63 -27.47
C ILE A 25 -11.66 3.72 -26.17
N MET A 26 -11.64 4.90 -25.53
CA MET A 26 -10.93 5.09 -24.25
C MET A 26 -11.44 4.17 -23.14
N THR A 27 -12.75 3.88 -23.10
CA THR A 27 -13.32 2.94 -22.12
C THR A 27 -13.00 1.47 -22.42
N ILE A 28 -12.74 1.10 -23.67
CA ILE A 28 -12.36 -0.26 -24.04
C ILE A 28 -10.89 -0.52 -23.68
N ASP A 29 -9.99 0.42 -24.00
CA ASP A 29 -8.56 0.29 -23.70
C ASP A 29 -8.28 0.14 -22.19
N THR A 30 -9.02 0.90 -21.37
CA THR A 30 -8.87 0.83 -19.90
C THR A 30 -9.32 -0.51 -19.32
N ARG A 31 -10.37 -1.13 -19.87
CA ARG A 31 -10.83 -2.46 -19.44
C ARG A 31 -9.88 -3.56 -19.90
N TYR A 32 -9.44 -3.50 -21.16
CA TYR A 32 -8.53 -4.50 -21.72
C TYR A 32 -7.19 -4.56 -20.96
N SER A 33 -6.63 -3.40 -20.64
CA SER A 33 -5.40 -3.30 -19.83
C SER A 33 -5.56 -3.96 -18.45
N SER A 34 -6.65 -3.65 -17.74
CA SER A 34 -6.96 -4.24 -16.43
C SER A 34 -6.98 -5.77 -16.45
N ASP A 35 -7.65 -6.38 -17.43
CA ASP A 35 -7.81 -7.82 -17.49
C ASP A 35 -6.49 -8.54 -17.83
N VAL A 36 -5.68 -7.98 -18.74
CA VAL A 36 -4.35 -8.49 -19.10
C VAL A 36 -3.38 -8.43 -17.92
N TYR A 37 -3.37 -7.31 -17.16
CA TYR A 37 -2.56 -7.20 -15.94
C TYR A 37 -2.99 -8.22 -14.87
N LYS A 38 -4.29 -8.50 -14.77
CA LYS A 38 -4.81 -9.46 -13.80
C LYS A 38 -4.47 -10.91 -14.17
N SER A 39 -4.50 -11.27 -15.46
CA SER A 39 -4.16 -12.62 -15.93
C SER A 39 -2.67 -12.92 -15.79
N GLN A 40 -1.78 -11.98 -16.15
CA GLN A 40 -0.34 -12.16 -15.98
C GLN A 40 0.06 -12.39 -14.51
N ARG A 41 -0.55 -11.63 -13.58
CA ARG A 41 -0.26 -11.78 -12.14
C ARG A 41 -0.75 -13.13 -11.58
N LEU A 42 -1.82 -13.70 -12.11
CA LEU A 42 -2.31 -15.01 -11.70
C LEU A 42 -1.36 -16.11 -12.20
N GLU A 43 -0.90 -16.02 -13.44
CA GLU A 43 0.07 -16.96 -14.02
C GLU A 43 1.43 -16.91 -13.30
N GLU A 44 1.92 -15.72 -12.95
CA GLU A 44 3.17 -15.57 -12.20
C GLU A 44 3.08 -16.11 -10.76
N ARG A 45 1.89 -16.04 -10.14
CA ARG A 45 1.64 -16.62 -8.82
C ARG A 45 1.52 -18.14 -8.83
N GLU A 46 1.00 -18.72 -9.91
CA GLU A 46 0.92 -20.18 -10.07
C GLU A 46 2.24 -20.80 -10.54
N ALA A 47 3.07 -20.06 -11.28
CA ALA A 47 4.32 -20.55 -11.84
C ALA A 47 5.53 -20.46 -10.90
N ASN A 48 5.43 -19.75 -9.76
CA ASN A 48 6.53 -19.67 -8.81
C ASN A 48 6.32 -20.70 -7.68
N PRO A 49 6.94 -21.92 -7.76
CA PRO A 49 6.87 -22.88 -6.67
C PRO A 49 7.34 -22.17 -5.42
N SER A 50 6.54 -22.22 -4.35
CA SER A 50 6.75 -21.47 -3.12
C SER A 50 8.21 -21.55 -2.68
N VAL A 51 9.03 -20.58 -3.09
CA VAL A 51 10.36 -20.44 -2.55
C VAL A 51 10.09 -20.13 -1.10
N ALA A 52 10.38 -21.10 -0.23
CA ALA A 52 10.20 -20.93 1.20
C ALA A 52 11.07 -19.75 1.60
N VAL A 53 10.47 -18.56 1.71
CA VAL A 53 11.15 -17.36 2.16
C VAL A 53 11.55 -17.63 3.60
N SER A 54 12.84 -17.85 3.81
CA SER A 54 13.42 -17.99 5.13
C SER A 54 13.65 -16.59 5.67
N TYR A 55 12.94 -16.24 6.74
CA TYR A 55 13.10 -14.99 7.43
C TYR A 55 14.14 -15.13 8.53
N VAL A 56 14.89 -14.06 8.81
CA VAL A 56 15.79 -13.96 9.96
C VAL A 56 15.01 -13.40 11.14
N ASP A 57 14.99 -14.10 12.27
CA ASP A 57 14.35 -13.58 13.48
C ASP A 57 15.05 -12.31 13.98
N HIS A 58 14.25 -11.32 14.37
CA HIS A 58 14.73 -10.02 14.84
C HIS A 58 14.01 -9.60 16.13
N ALA A 59 14.74 -8.93 17.01
CA ALA A 59 14.16 -8.28 18.18
C ALA A 59 13.30 -7.07 17.77
N PRO A 60 12.43 -6.54 18.64
CA PRO A 60 11.75 -5.29 18.35
C PRO A 60 12.71 -4.13 18.04
N ILE A 61 12.32 -3.26 17.10
CA ILE A 61 13.09 -2.08 16.68
C ILE A 61 12.37 -0.82 17.15
N ASP A 62 13.12 0.15 17.69
CA ASP A 62 12.62 1.48 18.06
C ASP A 62 13.52 2.58 17.50
N VAL A 63 13.02 3.29 16.49
CA VAL A 63 13.68 4.43 15.83
C VAL A 63 13.01 5.71 16.29
N THR A 64 13.76 6.57 16.98
CA THR A 64 13.25 7.83 17.53
C THR A 64 13.81 9.08 16.86
N GLN A 65 14.80 8.90 15.99
CA GLN A 65 15.50 9.93 15.22
C GLN A 65 16.26 9.27 14.05
N ASP A 66 16.65 10.05 13.05
CA ASP A 66 17.26 9.55 11.81
C ASP A 66 18.55 8.74 12.06
N ALA A 67 19.35 9.11 13.06
CA ALA A 67 20.59 8.41 13.42
C ALA A 67 20.38 7.02 14.02
N ASP A 68 19.15 6.65 14.39
CA ASP A 68 18.87 5.32 14.93
C ASP A 68 18.75 4.27 13.79
N PHE A 69 18.44 4.67 12.55
CA PHE A 69 18.43 3.73 11.42
C PHE A 69 19.80 3.09 11.17
N GLU A 70 20.87 3.89 11.26
CA GLU A 70 22.24 3.40 11.12
C GLU A 70 22.65 2.45 12.26
N LYS A 71 22.13 2.67 13.48
CA LYS A 71 22.40 1.80 14.63
C LYS A 71 21.71 0.44 14.53
N GLU A 72 20.60 0.40 13.82
CA GLU A 72 19.81 -0.81 13.54
C GLU A 72 20.29 -1.49 12.24
N ASP A 73 21.45 -1.08 11.70
CA ASP A 73 22.08 -1.62 10.49
C ASP A 73 21.18 -1.55 9.23
N TRP A 74 20.32 -0.53 9.12
CA TRP A 74 19.52 -0.33 7.91
C TRP A 74 20.41 0.12 6.75
N VAL A 75 20.22 -0.49 5.59
CA VAL A 75 20.98 -0.12 4.39
C VAL A 75 20.38 1.13 3.77
N GLY A 76 21.21 2.13 3.43
CA GLY A 76 20.77 3.36 2.74
C GLY A 76 21.25 4.63 3.45
N GLU A 77 20.77 5.78 2.98
CA GLU A 77 21.15 7.10 3.52
C GLU A 77 19.94 7.94 3.95
N GLY A 78 18.73 7.36 3.97
CA GLY A 78 17.50 8.08 4.32
C GLY A 78 17.05 9.14 3.32
N THR A 79 17.59 9.14 2.10
CA THR A 79 17.21 10.09 1.04
C THR A 79 16.16 9.49 0.10
N VAL A 80 15.50 10.32 -0.71
CA VAL A 80 14.52 9.82 -1.70
C VAL A 80 15.13 8.84 -2.71
N ILE A 81 16.41 8.99 -3.04
CA ILE A 81 17.14 8.14 -3.99
C ILE A 81 17.75 6.92 -3.29
N SER A 82 18.13 7.08 -2.02
CA SER A 82 18.75 6.03 -1.18
C SER A 82 18.02 5.96 0.17
N PRO A 83 16.78 5.43 0.22
CA PRO A 83 16.03 5.31 1.47
C PRO A 83 16.69 4.28 2.38
N TYR A 84 16.47 4.39 3.69
CA TYR A 84 16.83 3.29 4.61
C TYR A 84 15.96 2.06 4.32
N ILE A 85 16.55 0.87 4.25
CA ILE A 85 15.86 -0.36 3.88
C ILE A 85 16.03 -1.42 4.98
N LEU A 86 14.89 -1.95 5.43
CA LEU A 86 14.79 -3.14 6.26
C LEU A 86 14.05 -4.23 5.49
N SER A 87 14.63 -5.42 5.37
CA SER A 87 14.02 -6.51 4.59
C SER A 87 14.36 -7.91 5.06
N GLY A 88 13.42 -8.84 4.88
CA GLY A 88 13.65 -10.27 5.11
C GLY A 88 13.64 -10.70 6.59
N PHE A 89 13.12 -9.87 7.49
CA PHE A 89 13.10 -10.15 8.92
C PHE A 89 11.77 -10.71 9.40
N ARG A 90 11.83 -11.51 10.47
CA ARG A 90 10.68 -12.01 11.22
C ARG A 90 10.65 -11.39 12.62
N PHE A 91 9.51 -10.84 12.98
CA PHE A 91 9.24 -10.27 14.29
C PHE A 91 8.19 -11.13 15.00
N ASN A 92 8.58 -11.76 16.11
CA ASN A 92 7.66 -12.41 17.04
C ASN A 92 7.24 -11.38 18.11
N THR A 93 6.22 -10.58 17.80
CA THR A 93 5.86 -9.39 18.56
C THR A 93 5.20 -9.77 19.88
N THR A 94 5.80 -9.38 21.01
CA THR A 94 5.19 -9.43 22.35
C THR A 94 4.64 -8.08 22.79
N GLY A 95 4.97 -7.01 22.05
CA GLY A 95 4.49 -5.64 22.21
C GLY A 95 4.36 -4.99 20.84
N ILE A 96 5.19 -4.00 20.55
CA ILE A 96 5.34 -3.40 19.22
C ILE A 96 6.51 -4.06 18.51
N GLY A 97 6.35 -4.51 17.26
CA GLY A 97 7.44 -5.10 16.47
C GLY A 97 8.43 -4.04 15.98
N ILE A 98 7.94 -3.03 15.27
CA ILE A 98 8.73 -1.89 14.84
C ILE A 98 8.01 -0.61 15.26
N SER A 99 8.72 0.29 15.93
CA SER A 99 8.26 1.65 16.18
C SER A 99 9.20 2.65 15.52
N ILE A 100 8.64 3.55 14.72
CA ILE A 100 9.41 4.64 14.09
C ILE A 100 8.67 5.94 14.39
N ARG A 101 9.37 6.91 14.95
CA ARG A 101 8.78 8.18 15.38
C ARG A 101 9.68 9.35 15.05
N LYS A 102 9.08 10.49 14.72
CA LYS A 102 9.76 11.80 14.61
C LYS A 102 10.98 11.81 13.68
N THR A 103 10.89 11.07 12.57
CA THR A 103 11.91 11.04 11.53
C THR A 103 11.43 11.78 10.29
N SER A 104 12.38 12.37 9.56
CA SER A 104 12.14 12.95 8.24
C SER A 104 12.74 12.14 7.09
N ALA A 105 13.52 11.11 7.42
CA ALA A 105 14.20 10.24 6.48
C ALA A 105 13.21 9.40 5.67
N TYR A 106 13.58 9.11 4.42
CA TYR A 106 12.87 8.15 3.57
C TYR A 106 13.26 6.73 4.00
N PHE A 107 12.28 5.87 4.20
CA PHE A 107 12.56 4.48 4.55
C PHE A 107 11.58 3.49 3.91
N LYS A 108 12.05 2.26 3.77
CA LYS A 108 11.33 1.13 3.19
C LYS A 108 11.43 -0.08 4.09
N ILE A 109 10.27 -0.65 4.45
CA ILE A 109 10.16 -1.94 5.12
C ILE A 109 9.59 -2.92 4.11
N SER A 110 10.33 -3.97 3.75
CA SER A 110 9.85 -4.90 2.72
C SER A 110 10.07 -6.36 3.03
N HIS A 111 9.13 -7.21 2.61
CA HIS A 111 9.27 -8.66 2.77
C HIS A 111 9.61 -9.06 4.22
N CYS A 112 8.97 -8.42 5.19
CA CYS A 112 9.06 -8.78 6.60
C CYS A 112 7.80 -9.52 7.05
N LEU A 113 7.98 -10.40 8.03
CA LEU A 113 6.92 -11.20 8.65
C LEU A 113 6.71 -10.75 10.10
N PHE A 114 5.50 -10.34 10.42
CA PHE A 114 5.09 -9.98 11.77
C PHE A 114 4.09 -11.01 12.27
N ILE A 115 4.42 -11.67 13.38
CA ILE A 115 3.56 -12.63 14.07
C ILE A 115 3.42 -12.19 15.51
N GLY A 116 2.21 -12.19 16.05
CA GLY A 116 1.98 -11.75 17.42
C GLY A 116 0.77 -12.40 18.08
N SER A 117 0.14 -11.63 18.94
CA SER A 117 -1.12 -11.98 19.60
C SER A 117 -2.16 -10.85 19.50
N THR A 118 -3.35 -11.10 20.01
CA THR A 118 -4.47 -10.15 20.09
C THR A 118 -4.22 -8.94 21.01
N SER A 119 -3.02 -8.79 21.57
CA SER A 119 -2.60 -7.60 22.35
C SER A 119 -1.39 -6.86 21.76
N THR A 120 -0.93 -7.24 20.56
CA THR A 120 0.36 -6.78 19.99
C THR A 120 0.19 -5.87 18.78
N THR A 121 1.21 -5.09 18.46
CA THR A 121 1.24 -4.21 17.28
C THR A 121 2.39 -4.60 16.37
N GLY A 122 2.13 -4.75 15.06
CA GLY A 122 3.18 -5.01 14.08
C GLY A 122 4.10 -3.80 13.93
N ILE A 123 3.55 -2.73 13.34
CA ILE A 123 4.29 -1.48 13.09
C ILE A 123 3.53 -0.28 13.67
N LEU A 124 4.25 0.58 14.39
CA LEU A 124 3.78 1.89 14.84
C LEU A 124 4.59 3.02 14.17
N LEU A 125 3.91 3.85 13.37
CA LEU A 125 4.44 5.05 12.76
C LEU A 125 3.82 6.28 13.43
N ASP A 126 4.63 7.16 14.01
CA ASP A 126 4.14 8.37 14.69
C ASP A 126 4.92 9.63 14.30
N SER A 127 4.21 10.63 13.76
CA SER A 127 4.76 11.96 13.47
C SER A 127 5.95 11.89 12.50
N LEU A 128 5.73 11.27 11.35
CA LEU A 128 6.75 11.07 10.31
C LEU A 128 6.14 11.15 8.91
N GLN A 129 6.99 11.14 7.89
CA GLN A 129 6.58 11.13 6.49
C GLN A 129 7.47 10.19 5.66
N ASN A 130 7.07 9.90 4.43
CA ASN A 130 7.90 9.23 3.42
C ASN A 130 8.26 7.76 3.70
N ALA A 131 7.27 6.95 4.09
CA ALA A 131 7.45 5.52 4.32
C ALA A 131 6.88 4.66 3.19
N VAL A 132 7.62 3.62 2.79
CA VAL A 132 7.14 2.59 1.87
C VAL A 132 7.13 1.22 2.55
N LEU A 133 5.97 0.59 2.61
CA LEU A 133 5.80 -0.75 3.19
C LEU A 133 5.33 -1.69 2.09
N THR A 134 6.17 -2.65 1.69
CA THR A 134 5.86 -3.51 0.54
C THR A 134 6.13 -4.99 0.74
N GLY A 135 5.20 -5.86 0.33
CA GLY A 135 5.40 -7.31 0.44
C GLY A 135 5.45 -7.83 1.87
N ASN A 136 4.93 -7.07 2.85
CA ASN A 136 4.97 -7.47 4.26
C ASN A 136 3.80 -8.38 4.61
N SER A 137 4.01 -9.30 5.55
CA SER A 137 2.98 -10.22 6.05
C SER A 137 2.73 -9.97 7.53
N PHE A 138 1.47 -9.78 7.91
CA PHE A 138 1.03 -9.59 9.29
C PHE A 138 0.03 -10.67 9.66
N GLN A 139 0.28 -11.40 10.76
CA GLN A 139 -0.51 -12.55 11.15
C GLN A 139 -0.76 -12.60 12.65
N GLN A 140 -2.02 -12.79 13.05
CA GLN A 140 -2.41 -13.00 14.45
C GLN A 140 -2.08 -11.81 15.39
N ILE A 141 -2.15 -10.57 14.88
CA ILE A 141 -1.78 -9.35 15.60
C ILE A 141 -3.02 -8.52 15.98
N HIS A 142 -2.98 -7.75 17.08
CA HIS A 142 -4.07 -6.84 17.42
C HIS A 142 -4.18 -5.72 16.39
N TYR A 143 -3.12 -4.92 16.25
CA TYR A 143 -2.98 -3.87 15.24
C TYR A 143 -1.85 -4.22 14.27
N ALA A 144 -2.15 -4.57 13.02
CA ALA A 144 -1.06 -4.82 12.07
C ALA A 144 -0.23 -3.55 11.86
N MET A 145 -0.89 -2.41 11.69
CA MET A 145 -0.24 -1.11 11.64
C MET A 145 -1.04 0.00 12.30
N ILE A 146 -0.34 0.87 13.03
CA ILE A 146 -0.86 2.12 13.57
C ILE A 146 -0.07 3.27 12.95
N CYS A 147 -0.77 4.21 12.32
CA CYS A 147 -0.20 5.42 11.74
C CYS A 147 -0.85 6.64 12.38
N VAL A 148 -0.05 7.45 13.08
CA VAL A 148 -0.51 8.66 13.77
C VAL A 148 0.25 9.86 13.26
N ARG A 149 -0.45 10.90 12.78
CA ARG A 149 0.20 12.12 12.26
C ARG A 149 1.24 11.81 11.19
N THR A 150 0.86 11.02 10.19
CA THR A 150 1.75 10.56 9.13
C THR A 150 1.38 11.13 7.78
N GLU A 151 2.36 11.40 6.92
CA GLU A 151 2.13 11.90 5.56
C GLU A 151 2.91 11.09 4.52
N ASN A 152 2.36 10.94 3.31
CA ASN A 152 3.03 10.29 2.18
C ASN A 152 3.51 8.88 2.52
N ILE A 153 2.55 8.00 2.85
CA ILE A 153 2.80 6.61 3.20
C ILE A 153 2.22 5.71 2.11
N LEU A 154 3.03 4.78 1.61
CA LEU A 154 2.62 3.77 0.63
C LEU A 154 2.65 2.38 1.27
N ILE A 155 1.52 1.69 1.25
CA ILE A 155 1.41 0.26 1.53
C ILE A 155 1.11 -0.45 0.21
N ASN A 156 1.98 -1.37 -0.20
CA ASN A 156 1.82 -2.12 -1.43
C ASN A 156 2.01 -3.63 -1.22
N GLU A 157 1.22 -4.45 -1.92
CA GLU A 157 1.44 -5.91 -1.98
C GLU A 157 1.56 -6.60 -0.60
N SER A 158 0.93 -6.04 0.43
CA SER A 158 1.02 -6.60 1.79
C SER A 158 -0.12 -7.56 2.05
N ILE A 159 0.14 -8.58 2.86
CA ILE A 159 -0.85 -9.57 3.29
C ILE A 159 -1.09 -9.34 4.77
N ILE A 160 -2.31 -8.94 5.12
CA ILE A 160 -2.70 -8.69 6.51
C ILE A 160 -3.84 -9.64 6.84
N SER A 161 -3.56 -10.61 7.72
CA SER A 161 -4.54 -11.64 8.05
C SER A 161 -4.67 -11.95 9.54
N ASN A 162 -5.86 -12.41 9.94
CA ASN A 162 -6.14 -12.79 11.33
C ASN A 162 -5.81 -11.67 12.33
N CYS A 163 -6.06 -10.42 11.96
CA CYS A 163 -5.77 -9.26 12.79
C CYS A 163 -7.07 -8.63 13.30
N THR A 164 -7.08 -8.07 14.51
CA THR A 164 -8.29 -7.35 14.97
C THR A 164 -8.50 -6.09 14.15
N ILE A 165 -7.46 -5.26 14.04
CA ILE A 165 -7.44 -4.07 13.21
C ILE A 165 -6.22 -4.17 12.30
N ALA A 166 -6.45 -4.20 10.99
CA ALA A 166 -5.33 -4.22 10.05
C ALA A 166 -4.64 -2.86 10.03
N LEU A 167 -5.32 -1.79 9.65
CA LEU A 167 -4.74 -0.45 9.60
C LEU A 167 -5.54 0.51 10.47
N SER A 168 -4.87 1.21 11.39
CA SER A 168 -5.43 2.32 12.17
C SER A 168 -4.73 3.62 11.78
N LEU A 169 -5.47 4.52 11.13
CA LEU A 169 -4.97 5.80 10.63
C LEU A 169 -5.59 6.94 11.46
N GLU A 170 -4.76 7.73 12.13
CA GLU A 170 -5.18 8.94 12.84
C GLU A 170 -4.39 10.14 12.34
N LYS A 171 -5.08 11.18 11.85
CA LYS A 171 -4.44 12.40 11.33
C LYS A 171 -3.42 12.11 10.24
N ALA A 172 -3.77 11.21 9.31
CA ALA A 172 -2.90 10.80 8.22
C ALA A 172 -3.26 11.52 6.91
N SER A 173 -2.27 11.96 6.13
CA SER A 173 -2.47 12.52 4.79
C SER A 173 -1.72 11.73 3.72
N GLU A 174 -2.22 11.75 2.49
CA GLU A 174 -1.52 11.17 1.32
C GLU A 174 -1.14 9.70 1.55
N PHE A 175 -2.12 8.94 2.01
CA PHE A 175 -1.95 7.53 2.37
C PHE A 175 -2.45 6.66 1.22
N ASN A 176 -1.56 5.87 0.62
CA ASN A 176 -1.90 5.03 -0.53
C ASN A 176 -1.77 3.54 -0.16
N ILE A 177 -2.81 2.77 -0.45
CA ILE A 177 -2.86 1.33 -0.22
C ILE A 177 -3.18 0.65 -1.53
N THR A 178 -2.23 -0.11 -2.06
CA THR A 178 -2.40 -0.82 -3.33
C THR A 178 -2.12 -2.31 -3.24
N PHE A 179 -2.82 -3.10 -4.06
CA PHE A 179 -2.51 -4.50 -4.33
C PHE A 179 -2.37 -5.41 -3.09
N SER A 180 -2.98 -5.02 -1.97
CA SER A 180 -2.85 -5.68 -0.67
C SER A 180 -4.07 -6.57 -0.37
N ASP A 181 -3.87 -7.66 0.37
CA ASP A 181 -4.93 -8.60 0.79
C ASP A 181 -5.18 -8.45 2.30
N PHE A 182 -6.43 -8.14 2.65
CA PHE A 182 -6.95 -8.04 4.00
C PHE A 182 -7.91 -9.21 4.23
N SER A 183 -7.52 -10.18 5.06
CA SER A 183 -8.30 -11.41 5.25
C SER A 183 -8.52 -11.77 6.71
N SER A 184 -9.74 -12.15 7.08
CA SER A 184 -10.08 -12.56 8.45
C SER A 184 -9.70 -11.48 9.48
N THR A 185 -10.02 -10.22 9.18
CA THR A 185 -9.78 -9.08 10.07
C THR A 185 -11.08 -8.49 10.57
N ASN A 186 -11.20 -8.14 11.85
CA ASN A 186 -12.44 -7.52 12.35
C ASN A 186 -12.64 -6.12 11.77
N THR A 187 -11.55 -5.39 11.52
CA THR A 187 -11.56 -4.07 10.88
C THR A 187 -10.37 -3.97 9.94
N ALA A 188 -10.63 -3.89 8.63
CA ALA A 188 -9.56 -3.78 7.64
C ALA A 188 -8.87 -2.41 7.74
N ILE A 189 -9.64 -1.32 7.74
CA ILE A 189 -9.11 0.04 7.81
C ILE A 189 -10.00 0.86 8.73
N TYR A 190 -9.43 1.38 9.82
CA TYR A 190 -10.00 2.39 10.68
C TYR A 190 -9.30 3.71 10.40
N ALA A 191 -10.04 4.73 9.97
CA ALA A 191 -9.47 6.04 9.63
C ALA A 191 -10.20 7.16 10.37
N LYS A 192 -9.44 8.01 11.06
CA LYS A 192 -9.92 9.16 11.82
C LYS A 192 -9.11 10.39 11.45
N GLN A 193 -9.79 11.42 10.94
CA GLN A 193 -9.13 12.65 10.46
C GLN A 193 -8.06 12.34 9.39
N ALA A 194 -8.33 11.40 8.48
CA ALA A 194 -7.43 11.06 7.39
C ALA A 194 -7.87 11.75 6.10
N ASP A 195 -6.92 12.38 5.40
CA ASP A 195 -7.15 13.10 4.16
C ASP A 195 -6.39 12.44 3.00
N LYS A 196 -6.98 12.45 1.80
CA LYS A 196 -6.36 11.87 0.58
C LYS A 196 -5.96 10.39 0.75
N LEU A 197 -6.81 9.58 1.39
CA LEU A 197 -6.66 8.12 1.43
C LEU A 197 -7.03 7.52 0.08
N LEU A 198 -6.07 6.88 -0.58
CA LEU A 198 -6.26 6.15 -1.84
C LEU A 198 -6.17 4.66 -1.59
N ILE A 199 -7.17 3.92 -2.06
CA ILE A 199 -7.23 2.45 -1.98
C ILE A 199 -7.44 1.91 -3.39
N GLY A 200 -6.46 1.17 -3.92
CA GLY A 200 -6.46 0.67 -5.29
C GLY A 200 -6.16 -0.82 -5.37
N SER A 201 -6.99 -1.59 -6.08
CA SER A 201 -6.70 -3.01 -6.38
C SER A 201 -6.45 -3.90 -5.15
N CYS A 202 -7.05 -3.56 -3.99
CA CYS A 202 -6.97 -4.36 -2.77
C CYS A 202 -8.04 -5.44 -2.72
N MET A 203 -7.76 -6.51 -2.00
CA MET A 203 -8.70 -7.60 -1.72
C MET A 203 -9.13 -7.56 -0.26
N PHE A 204 -10.43 -7.61 0.00
CA PHE A 204 -10.99 -7.64 1.36
C PHE A 204 -11.85 -8.90 1.52
N LYS A 205 -11.45 -9.78 2.44
CA LYS A 205 -12.15 -11.01 2.82
C LYS A 205 -12.45 -10.92 4.32
N MET A 206 -13.63 -10.42 4.65
CA MET A 206 -14.06 -10.32 6.06
C MET A 206 -14.61 -11.65 6.58
#